data_AF-A0A965HL47-F1
#
_entry.id   AF-A0A965HL47-F1
#
_cell.length_a   1.000
_cell.length_b   1.000
_cell.length_c   1.000
_cell.angle_alpha   90.00
_cell.angle_beta   90.00
_cell.angle_gamma   90.00
#
_symmetry.space_group_name_H-M   'P 1'
#
loop_
_entity.id
_entity.type
_entity.pdbx_description
1 polymer ?
#
loop_
_entity_poly.entity_id
_entity_poly.type
_entity_poly.pdbx_seq_one_letter_code
_entity_poly.pdbx_strand_id
1 'polypeptide(L)'
;MSDLAFKRGSTLSLAGVCKLPQGTWSATSKIKLISGTKVSLGVALAALQASIALSKAAADTASWAVGTARIDIVFTDTAGNSVPTETFELVIEETIT
;
A
#
# COMPACT_ATOMS: atom_id res chain seq x y z
N MET A 1 -2.11 16.60 -3.09
CA MET A 1 -1.74 15.18 -3.12
C MET A 1 -2.18 14.68 -4.49
N SER A 2 -1.26 14.18 -5.31
CA SER A 2 -1.58 13.72 -6.67
C SER A 2 -2.16 12.31 -6.60
N ASP A 3 -3.41 12.15 -7.04
CA ASP A 3 -4.08 10.86 -7.13
C ASP A 3 -3.27 9.91 -8.02
N LEU A 4 -2.96 8.72 -7.49
CA LEU A 4 -2.24 7.72 -8.26
C LEU A 4 -3.23 6.84 -9.01
N ALA A 5 -3.26 6.96 -10.33
CA ALA A 5 -4.08 6.12 -11.19
C ALA A 5 -3.52 4.69 -11.27
N PHE A 6 -4.39 3.70 -11.12
CA PHE A 6 -4.07 2.28 -11.16
C PHE A 6 -5.10 1.52 -12.00
N LYS A 7 -4.63 0.85 -13.05
CA LYS A 7 -5.46 0.05 -13.93
C LYS A 7 -5.84 -1.28 -13.26
N ARG A 8 -7.14 -1.51 -13.05
CA ARG A 8 -7.68 -2.77 -12.51
C ARG A 8 -7.16 -3.97 -13.30
N GLY A 9 -6.78 -5.04 -12.60
CA GLY A 9 -6.25 -6.26 -13.22
C GLY A 9 -4.76 -6.17 -13.60
N SER A 10 -4.07 -5.09 -13.26
CA SER A 10 -2.62 -4.98 -13.38
C SER A 10 -1.93 -5.34 -12.08
N THR A 11 -0.64 -5.65 -12.13
CA THR A 11 0.17 -5.80 -10.91
C THR A 11 0.32 -4.43 -10.24
N LEU A 12 -0.13 -4.31 -9.00
CA LEU A 12 0.15 -3.12 -8.19
C LEU A 12 1.61 -3.19 -7.73
N SER A 13 2.36 -2.12 -7.98
CA SER A 13 3.73 -1.95 -7.50
C SER A 13 3.94 -0.50 -7.12
N LEU A 14 4.03 -0.22 -5.83
CA LEU A 14 4.24 1.12 -5.28
C LEU A 14 5.53 1.12 -4.48
N ALA A 15 6.44 2.03 -4.80
CA ALA A 15 7.64 2.24 -4.03
C ALA A 15 7.56 3.59 -3.31
N GLY A 16 8.08 3.64 -2.10
CA GLY A 16 8.15 4.84 -1.30
C GLY A 16 9.31 4.80 -0.33
N VAL A 17 9.56 5.92 0.32
CA VAL A 17 10.56 6.07 1.37
C VAL A 17 9.92 6.76 2.55
N CYS A 18 10.22 6.29 3.75
CA CYS A 18 9.79 6.92 4.98
C CYS A 18 11.00 7.19 5.88
N LYS A 19 10.92 8.22 6.72
CA LYS A 19 11.94 8.45 7.74
C LYS A 19 11.47 7.78 9.03
N LEU A 20 12.10 6.67 9.38
CA LEU A 20 11.89 6.01 10.67
C LEU A 20 13.05 6.32 11.60
N PRO A 21 12.79 6.41 12.92
CA PRO A 21 13.86 6.41 13.90
C PRO A 21 14.77 5.19 13.75
N GLN A 22 16.02 5.33 14.20
CA GLN A 22 16.94 4.21 14.24
C GLN A 22 16.34 3.04 15.02
N GLY A 23 16.29 1.87 14.39
CA GLY A 23 15.72 0.68 15.00
C GLY A 23 15.39 -0.39 13.95
N THR A 24 14.98 -1.55 14.44
CA THR A 24 14.45 -2.63 13.62
C THR A 24 12.94 -2.47 13.51
N TRP A 25 12.46 -2.27 12.29
CA TRP A 25 11.05 -2.07 12.01
C TRP A 25 10.53 -3.17 11.09
N SER A 26 9.26 -3.50 11.26
CA SER A 26 8.45 -4.27 10.32
C SER A 26 7.36 -3.36 9.77
N ALA A 27 6.85 -3.66 8.57
CA ALA A 27 5.80 -2.88 7.95
C ALA A 27 4.63 -3.78 7.54
N THR A 28 3.42 -3.31 7.81
CA THR A 28 2.18 -3.92 7.33
C THR A 28 1.38 -2.88 6.56
N SER A 29 0.66 -3.31 5.54
CA SER A 29 -0.19 -2.42 4.76
C SER A 29 -1.51 -3.05 4.41
N LYS A 30 -2.56 -2.22 4.44
CA LYS A 30 -3.92 -2.59 4.04
C LYS A 30 -4.46 -1.53 3.10
N ILE A 31 -5.14 -2.00 2.06
CA ILE A 31 -5.96 -1.17 1.19
C ILE A 31 -7.43 -1.37 1.56
N LYS A 32 -8.15 -0.27 1.76
CA LYS A 32 -9.60 -0.24 1.84
C LYS A 32 -10.16 0.11 0.47
N LEU A 33 -10.80 -0.85 -0.17
CA LEU A 33 -11.49 -0.67 -1.44
C LEU A 33 -12.78 0.13 -1.26
N ILE A 34 -13.30 0.68 -2.35
CA ILE A 34 -14.56 1.43 -2.35
C ILE A 34 -15.76 0.58 -1.86
N SER A 35 -15.71 -0.73 -2.03
CA SER A 35 -16.69 -1.68 -1.47
C SER A 35 -16.67 -1.75 0.07
N GLY A 36 -15.68 -1.15 0.72
CA GLY A 36 -15.40 -1.27 2.15
C GLY A 36 -14.50 -2.44 2.52
N THR A 37 -14.24 -3.36 1.59
CA THR A 37 -13.36 -4.52 1.80
C THR A 37 -11.94 -4.07 2.11
N LYS A 38 -11.32 -4.68 3.13
CA LYS A 38 -9.92 -4.45 3.49
C LYS A 38 -9.07 -5.61 2.98
N VAL A 39 -8.04 -5.31 2.20
CA VAL A 39 -7.14 -6.31 1.62
C VAL A 39 -5.72 -6.01 2.09
N SER A 40 -4.97 -7.03 2.51
CA SER A 40 -3.56 -6.88 2.83
C SER A 40 -2.72 -6.79 1.55
N LEU A 41 -1.79 -5.84 1.53
CA LEU A 41 -0.80 -5.73 0.47
C LEU A 41 0.46 -6.51 0.84
N GLY A 42 1.19 -6.99 -0.17
CA GLY A 42 2.56 -7.45 0.02
C GLY A 42 3.42 -6.26 0.40
N VAL A 43 4.30 -6.42 1.39
CA VAL A 43 5.17 -5.35 1.87
C VAL A 43 6.60 -5.86 1.93
N ALA A 44 7.51 -5.16 1.27
CA ALA A 44 8.94 -5.33 1.44
C ALA A 44 9.52 -4.04 2.03
N LEU A 45 10.21 -4.15 3.16
CA LEU A 45 10.88 -3.04 3.82
C LEU A 45 12.38 -3.27 3.76
N ALA A 46 13.11 -2.33 3.18
CA ALA A 46 14.57 -2.34 3.15
C ALA A 46 15.13 -1.49 4.29
N ALA A 47 16.19 -1.98 4.92
CA ALA A 47 16.85 -1.30 6.05
C ALA A 47 17.47 0.06 5.65
N LEU A 48 17.86 0.21 4.37
CA LEU A 48 18.46 1.45 3.87
C LEU A 48 17.36 2.49 3.63
N GLN A 49 17.36 3.56 4.42
CA GLN A 49 16.42 4.70 4.35
C GLN A 49 14.94 4.33 4.51
N ALA A 50 14.65 3.17 5.12
CA ALA A 50 13.29 2.63 5.25
C ALA A 50 12.47 2.74 3.95
N SER A 51 13.10 2.32 2.85
CA SER A 51 12.43 2.16 1.55
C SER A 51 11.42 1.04 1.64
N ILE A 52 10.18 1.33 1.24
CA ILE A 52 9.06 0.41 1.28
C ILE A 52 8.56 0.15 -0.14
N ALA A 53 8.31 -1.10 -0.45
CA ALA A 53 7.63 -1.52 -1.67
C ALA A 53 6.34 -2.25 -1.29
N LEU A 54 5.22 -1.75 -1.79
CA LEU A 54 3.91 -2.37 -1.70
C LEU A 54 3.59 -3.08 -3.01
N SER A 55 3.01 -4.28 -2.93
CA SER A 55 2.64 -5.01 -4.13
C SER A 55 1.36 -5.83 -3.98
N LYS A 56 0.70 -6.07 -5.12
CA LYS A 56 -0.41 -7.02 -5.23
C LYS A 56 -0.48 -7.58 -6.64
N ALA A 57 -0.76 -8.88 -6.76
CA ALA A 57 -0.79 -9.56 -8.05
C ALA A 57 -2.00 -9.11 -8.90
N ALA A 58 -1.82 -9.09 -10.21
CA ALA A 58 -2.85 -8.79 -11.20
C ALA A 58 -4.15 -9.61 -11.01
N ALA A 59 -4.02 -10.90 -10.68
CA ALA A 59 -5.18 -11.78 -10.44
C ALA A 59 -6.02 -11.32 -9.25
N ASP A 60 -5.39 -10.81 -8.19
CA ASP A 60 -6.10 -10.28 -7.02
C ASP A 60 -6.77 -8.95 -7.34
N THR A 61 -6.06 -8.06 -8.05
CA THR A 61 -6.55 -6.71 -8.36
C THR A 61 -7.62 -6.69 -9.43
N ALA A 62 -7.76 -7.75 -10.24
CA ALA A 62 -8.82 -7.90 -11.22
C ALA A 62 -10.23 -7.84 -10.59
N SER A 63 -10.34 -8.27 -9.33
CA SER A 63 -11.60 -8.26 -8.56
C SER A 63 -11.91 -6.91 -7.90
N TRP A 64 -11.01 -5.94 -7.96
CA TRP A 64 -11.20 -4.66 -7.27
C TRP A 64 -12.22 -3.80 -8.00
N ALA A 65 -13.17 -3.25 -7.27
CA ALA A 65 -14.12 -2.28 -7.82
C ALA A 65 -13.38 -1.00 -8.24
N VAL A 66 -13.80 -0.43 -9.38
CA VAL A 66 -13.33 0.87 -9.89
C VAL A 66 -13.72 1.98 -8.92
N GLY A 67 -12.83 2.94 -8.72
CA GLY A 67 -13.02 4.08 -7.82
C GLY A 67 -11.83 4.31 -6.89
N THR A 68 -12.00 5.25 -5.96
CA THR A 68 -10.94 5.63 -5.02
C THR A 68 -10.84 4.63 -3.88
N ALA A 69 -9.66 4.04 -3.74
CA ALA A 69 -9.26 3.22 -2.62
C ALA A 69 -8.28 3.99 -1.71
N ARG A 70 -8.20 3.58 -0.44
CA ARG A 70 -7.32 4.20 0.55
C ARG A 70 -6.32 3.20 1.08
N ILE A 71 -5.06 3.59 1.16
CA ILE A 71 -3.98 2.74 1.62
C ILE A 71 -3.43 3.29 2.93
N ASP A 72 -3.33 2.41 3.91
CA ASP A 72 -2.64 2.66 5.17
C ASP A 72 -1.41 1.76 5.26
N ILE A 73 -0.35 2.31 5.84
CA ILE A 73 0.86 1.60 6.20
C ILE A 73 1.08 1.79 7.70
N VAL A 74 1.43 0.72 8.39
CA VAL A 74 1.78 0.75 9.81
C VAL A 74 3.15 0.11 9.99
N PHE A 75 4.06 0.87 10.58
CA PHE A 75 5.37 0.39 11.00
C PHE A 75 5.29 -0.07 12.45
N THR A 76 5.84 -1.24 12.74
CA THR A 76 5.88 -1.79 14.10
C THR A 76 7.31 -2.17 14.46
N ASP A 77 7.81 -1.69 15.59
CA ASP A 77 9.14 -2.04 16.09
C ASP A 77 9.12 -3.39 16.85
N THR A 78 10.30 -3.85 17.25
CA THR A 78 10.44 -5.11 18.01
C THR A 78 9.89 -5.03 19.44
N ALA A 79 9.63 -3.83 19.95
CA ALA A 79 9.01 -3.62 21.25
C ALA A 79 7.47 -3.58 21.17
N GLY A 80 6.90 -3.62 19.96
CA GLY A 80 5.46 -3.58 19.69
C GLY A 80 4.89 -2.17 19.52
N ASN A 81 5.72 -1.12 19.52
CA ASN A 81 5.25 0.22 19.25
C ASN A 81 4.89 0.33 17.77
N SER A 82 3.74 0.95 17.48
CA SER A 82 3.24 1.10 16.12
C SER A 82 3.13 2.56 15.71
N VAL A 83 3.63 2.88 14.52
CA VAL A 83 3.59 4.21 13.92
C VAL A 83 2.83 4.11 12.59
N PRO A 84 1.58 4.57 12.51
CA PRO A 84 0.86 4.65 11.25
C PRO A 84 1.41 5.79 10.38
N THR A 85 1.39 5.60 9.06
CA THR A 85 1.67 6.68 8.09
C THR A 85 0.41 7.48 7.78
N GLU A 86 0.58 8.58 7.06
CA GLU A 86 -0.54 9.22 6.39
C GLU A 86 -1.21 8.25 5.41
N THR A 87 -2.54 8.28 5.39
CA THR A 87 -3.34 7.60 4.38
C THR A 87 -3.19 8.30 3.04
N PHE A 88 -2.97 7.55 1.97
CA PHE A 88 -2.99 8.10 0.61
C PHE A 88 -4.00 7.36 -0.26
N GLU A 89 -4.45 8.03 -1.31
CA GLU A 89 -5.52 7.58 -2.19
C GLU A 89 -4.95 6.97 -3.48
N LEU A 90 -5.58 5.88 -3.93
CA LEU A 90 -5.29 5.18 -5.17
C LEU A 90 -6.57 5.15 -5.99
N VAL A 91 -6.55 5.73 -7.19
CA VAL A 91 -7.72 5.73 -8.08
C VAL A 91 -7.64 4.49 -8.97
N ILE A 92 -8.53 3.53 -8.73
CA ILE A 92 -8.62 2.30 -9.50
C ILE A 92 -9.49 2.57 -10.72
N GLU A 93 -8.91 2.43 -11.91
CA GLU A 93 -9.57 2.69 -13.18
C GLU A 93 -9.83 1.41 -13.96
N GLU A 94 -10.81 1.46 -14.86
CA GLU A 94 -11.07 0.37 -15.78
C GLU A 94 -9.96 0.23 -16.82
N THR A 95 -9.82 -0.99 -17.35
CA THR A 95 -8.91 -1.21 -18.46
C THR A 95 -9.49 -0.58 -19.72
N ILE A 96 -8.86 0.49 -20.20
CA ILE A 96 -9.08 0.99 -21.56
C ILE A 96 -8.45 -0.03 -22.52
N THR A 97 -9.28 -0.62 -23.37
CA THR A 97 -8.92 -1.55 -24.46
C THR A 97 -9.13 -0.90 -25.81
#